data_AF-A0AAV6CAB2-F1
#
_entry.id   AF-A0AAV6CAB2-F1
#
_cell.length_a   1.000
_cell.length_b   1.000
_cell.length_c   1.000
_cell.angle_alpha   90.00
_cell.angle_beta   90.00
_cell.angle_gamma   90.00
#
_symmetry.space_group_name_H-M   'P 1'
#
loop_
_entity.id
_entity.type
_entity.pdbx_description
1 polymer ?
#
loop_
_entity_poly.entity_id
_entity_poly.type
_entity_poly.pdbx_seq_one_letter_code
_entity_poly.pdbx_strand_id
1 'polypeptide(L)' 'MPTLRVLIEGGQVCNCLRTKTLFHEPAEPDTSLPFPDQGPKGPFWCAITQSLLGPDGAHADADACRPGRSCCETV' A
#
# COMPACT_ATOMS: atom_id res chain seq x y z
N MET A 1 -13.32 4.94 -0.53
CA MET A 1 -11.98 4.83 0.08
C MET A 1 -10.93 4.85 -1.03
N PRO A 2 -9.85 5.60 -0.88
CA PRO A 2 -8.83 5.70 -1.92
C PRO A 2 -8.06 4.38 -2.03
N THR A 3 -7.91 3.87 -3.24
CA THR A 3 -7.03 2.73 -3.52
C THR A 3 -5.57 3.18 -3.49
N LEU A 4 -4.62 2.24 -3.42
CA LEU A 4 -3.19 2.59 -3.53
C LEU A 4 -2.91 3.41 -4.80
N ARG A 5 -3.60 3.09 -5.89
CA ARG A 5 -3.51 3.84 -7.15
C ARG A 5 -3.88 5.31 -6.99
N VAL A 6 -5.00 5.60 -6.31
CA VAL A 6 -5.44 6.99 -6.05
C VAL A 6 -4.41 7.73 -5.21
N LEU A 7 -3.79 7.07 -4.22
CA LEU A 7 -2.75 7.67 -3.39
C LEU A 7 -1.47 7.98 -4.19
N ILE A 8 -1.09 7.10 -5.13
CA ILE A 8 0.07 7.31 -6.02
C ILE A 8 -0.21 8.48 -6.97
N GLU A 9 -1.37 8.50 -7.62
CA GLU A 9 -1.78 9.56 -8.55
C GLU A 9 -1.90 10.92 -7.85
N GLY A 10 -2.28 10.93 -6.57
CA GLY A 10 -2.33 12.14 -5.73
C GLY A 10 -1.00 12.57 -5.10
N GLY A 11 0.11 11.87 -5.39
CA GLY A 11 1.43 12.16 -4.81
C GLY A 11 1.49 11.96 -3.28
N GLN A 12 0.58 11.18 -2.70
CA GLN A 12 0.48 10.98 -1.25
C GLN A 12 1.37 9.84 -0.76
N VAL A 13 1.79 8.95 -1.66
CA VAL A 13 2.72 7.83 -1.42
C VAL A 13 3.72 7.72 -2.57
N CYS A 14 4.82 7.02 -2.35
CA CYS A 14 5.85 6.76 -3.34
C CYS A 14 5.31 6.04 -4.57
N ASN A 15 5.71 6.49 -5.76
CA ASN A 15 5.37 5.85 -7.04
C ASN A 15 5.91 4.41 -7.13
N CYS A 16 6.93 4.05 -6.35
CA CYS A 16 7.46 2.70 -6.29
C CYS A 16 6.74 1.78 -5.30
N LEU A 17 5.77 2.27 -4.51
CA LEU A 17 5.02 1.43 -3.58
C LEU A 17 4.06 0.50 -4.33
N ARG A 18 4.02 -0.77 -3.97
CA ARG A 18 3.15 -1.78 -4.57
C ARG A 18 2.41 -2.55 -3.48
N THR A 19 1.21 -3.04 -3.81
CA THR A 19 0.43 -3.96 -2.98
C THR A 19 -0.25 -5.00 -3.87
N LYS A 20 -0.57 -6.16 -3.29
CA LYS A 20 -1.38 -7.19 -3.93
C LYS A 20 -2.27 -7.82 -2.87
N THR A 21 -3.57 -7.70 -3.08
CA THR A 21 -4.59 -8.31 -2.24
C THR A 21 -5.29 -9.43 -2.99
N LEU A 22 -5.73 -10.44 -2.26
CA LEU A 22 -6.63 -11.48 -2.74
C LEU A 22 -8.04 -11.12 -2.27
N PHE A 23 -9.01 -11.32 -3.14
CA PHE A 23 -10.41 -11.29 -2.74
C PHE A 23 -10.82 -12.73 -2.44
N HIS A 24 -11.40 -12.94 -1.26
CA HIS A 24 -12.08 -14.20 -0.93
C HIS A 24 -13.57 -13.99 -1.11
N GLU A 25 -14.20 -14.88 -1.88
CA GLU A 25 -15.64 -15.00 -1.92
C GLU A 25 -16.06 -15.86 -0.73
N PRO A 26 -16.74 -15.30 0.29
CA PRO A 26 -17.09 -16.06 1.46
C PRO A 26 -18.22 -17.04 1.11
N ALA A 27 -18.14 -18.27 1.64
CA ALA A 27 -19.14 -19.31 1.38
C ALA A 27 -20.53 -18.97 1.95
N GLU A 28 -20.57 -18.10 2.97
CA GLU A 28 -21.77 -17.55 3.60
C GLU A 28 -21.53 -16.04 3.78
N PRO A 29 -22.57 -15.18 3.78
CA PRO A 29 -22.40 -13.75 4.04
C PRO A 29 -21.84 -13.53 5.45
N ASP A 30 -20.54 -13.31 5.54
CA ASP A 30 -19.83 -13.11 6.80
C ASP A 30 -20.17 -11.71 7.37
N THR A 31 -21.16 -11.68 8.25
CA THR A 31 -21.58 -10.48 8.99
C THR A 31 -20.62 -10.11 10.12
N SER A 32 -19.59 -10.92 10.38
CA SER A 32 -18.63 -10.72 11.47
C SER A 32 -17.40 -9.90 11.07
N LEU A 33 -17.17 -9.67 9.77
CA LEU A 33 -16.10 -8.78 9.32
C LEU A 33 -16.49 -7.34 9.64
N PRO A 34 -15.86 -6.69 10.65
CA PRO A 34 -16.08 -5.28 10.87
C PRO A 34 -15.66 -4.59 9.57
N PHE A 35 -16.57 -3.80 9.00
CA PHE A 35 -16.45 -2.89 7.85
C PHE A 35 -15.14 -2.98 7.05
N PRO A 36 -15.19 -3.04 5.70
CA PRO A 36 -13.98 -3.09 4.88
C PRO A 36 -13.03 -1.97 5.30
N ASP A 37 -11.90 -2.39 5.86
CA ASP A 37 -10.93 -1.55 6.52
C ASP A 37 -10.48 -0.40 5.60
N GLN A 38 -10.17 0.75 6.19
CA GLN A 38 -10.47 2.04 5.57
C GLN A 38 -9.44 2.56 4.55
N GLY A 39 -8.52 1.71 4.09
CA GLY A 39 -7.43 2.07 3.18
C GLY A 39 -6.84 0.86 2.46
N PRO A 40 -5.84 1.05 1.57
CA PRO A 40 -5.14 -0.07 0.97
C PRO A 40 -4.53 -0.91 2.10
N LYS A 41 -4.86 -2.20 2.13
CA LYS A 41 -4.18 -3.16 3.01
C LYS A 41 -2.99 -3.77 2.31
N GLY A 42 -1.99 -4.11 3.12
CA GLY A 42 -0.86 -4.90 2.68
C GLY A 42 -1.27 -6.33 2.28
N PRO A 43 -0.31 -7.14 1.84
CA PRO A 43 1.13 -6.90 1.91
C PRO A 43 1.63 -5.83 0.91
N PHE A 44 2.58 -5.01 1.35
CA PHE A 44 3.22 -3.97 0.53
C PHE A 44 4.68 -4.29 0.22
N TRP A 45 5.21 -3.77 -0.88
CA TRP A 45 6.64 -3.84 -1.20
C TRP A 45 7.10 -2.64 -2.04
N CYS A 46 8.41 -2.39 -2.03
CA CYS A 46 9.03 -1.42 -2.92
C CYS A 46 9.38 -2.08 -4.26
N ALA A 47 9.00 -1.46 -5.37
CA ALA A 47 9.29 -1.96 -6.72
C ALA A 47 10.79 -1.92 -7.07
N ILE A 48 11.57 -1.05 -6.43
CA ILE A 48 13.01 -0.92 -6.68
C ILE A 48 13.78 -2.08 -6.05
N THR A 49 13.56 -2.32 -4.75
CA THR A 49 14.27 -3.37 -3.99
C THR A 49 13.59 -4.73 -4.09
N GLN A 50 12.36 -4.79 -4.61
CA GLN A 50 11.49 -5.96 -4.61
C GLN A 50 11.34 -6.58 -3.21
N SER A 51 11.35 -5.74 -2.17
CA SER A 51 11.36 -6.14 -0.77
C SER A 51 10.39 -5.30 0.07
N LEU A 52 10.14 -5.74 1.30
CA LEU A 52 9.41 -5.00 2.33
C LEU A 52 10.16 -3.72 2.76
N LEU A 53 11.47 -3.64 2.48
CA LEU A 53 12.30 -2.49 2.80
C LEU A 53 12.63 -1.70 1.52
N GLY A 54 12.53 -0.38 1.61
CA GLY A 54 12.99 0.53 0.56
C GLY A 54 14.52 0.63 0.50
N PRO A 55 15.07 1.35 -0.50
CA PRO A 55 16.51 1.59 -0.65
C PRO A 55 17.16 2.29 0.55
N ASP A 56 16.37 3.03 1.32
CA ASP A 56 16.77 3.70 2.56
C ASP A 56 16.70 2.78 3.80
N GLY A 57 16.38 1.51 3.62
CA GLY A 57 16.29 0.50 4.68
C GLY A 57 15.01 0.57 5.53
N ALA A 58 14.09 1.50 5.26
CA ALA A 58 12.84 1.64 6.00
C ALA A 58 11.68 0.93 5.29
N HIS A 59 10.65 0.53 6.05
CA HIS A 59 9.51 -0.23 5.54
C HIS A 59 8.78 0.47 4.39
N ALA A 60 8.38 -0.32 3.41
CA ALA A 60 7.61 0.11 2.24
C ALA A 60 6.13 -0.22 2.47
N ASP A 61 5.45 0.57 3.29
CA ASP A 61 4.01 0.48 3.53
C ASP A 61 3.32 1.82 3.23
N ALA A 62 1.99 1.83 3.20
CA ALA A 62 1.20 3.00 2.82
C ALA A 62 1.31 4.18 3.80
N ASP A 63 1.76 3.95 5.04
CA ASP A 63 1.94 4.99 6.04
C ASP A 63 3.35 5.57 6.04
N ALA A 64 4.37 4.73 5.84
CA ALA A 64 5.76 5.14 5.86
C ALA A 64 6.31 5.54 4.48
N CYS A 65 5.80 5.02 3.36
CA CYS A 65 6.37 5.23 2.03
C CYS A 65 5.75 6.48 1.36
N ARG A 66 6.10 7.67 1.86
CA ARG A 66 5.50 8.98 1.52
C ARG A 66 6.56 10.05 1.20
N PRO A 67 6.18 11.21 0.62
CA PRO A 67 7.09 12.35 0.40
C PRO A 67 7.89 12.72 1.65
N GLY A 68 9.15 13.12 1.44
CA GLY A 68 10.08 13.46 2.53
C GLY A 68 11.09 12.35 2.85
N ARG A 69 10.89 11.12 2.34
CA ARG A 69 11.94 10.09 2.32
C ARG A 69 12.92 10.32 1.17
N SER A 70 14.19 10.04 1.42
CA SER A 70 15.28 10.25 0.46
C SER A 70 15.10 9.48 -0.85
N CYS A 71 14.44 8.32 -0.80
CA CYS A 71 14.17 7.47 -1.97
C CYS A 71 12.73 7.55 -2.49
N CYS A 72 11.88 8.43 -1.93
CA CYS A 72 10.49 8.53 -2.34
C CYS A 72 10.33 9.53 -3.48
N GLU A 73 10.07 9.01 -4.67
CA GLU A 73 9.65 9.81 -5.83
C GLU A 73 8.13 9.74 -5.95
N THR A 74 7.49 10.90 -6.03
CA THR A 74 6.07 11.04 -6.37
C THR A 74 5.94 11.59 -7.79
N VAL A 75 4.75 11.44 -8.37
CA VAL A 75 4.41 12.07 -9.67
C VAL A 75 4.65 13.58 -9.61
#